data_AF-A0A2C8FB36-F1
#
_entry.id   AF-A0A2C8FB36-F1
#
_cell.length_a   1.000
_cell.length_b   1.000
_cell.length_c   1.000
_cell.angle_alpha   90.00
_cell.angle_beta   90.00
_cell.angle_gamma   90.00
#
_symmetry.space_group_name_H-M   'P 1'
#
loop_
_entity.id
_entity.type
_entity.pdbx_description
1 polymer ?
#
loop_
_entity_poly.entity_id
_entity_poly.type
_entity_poly.pdbx_seq_one_letter_code
_entity_poly.pdbx_strand_id
1 'polypeptide(L)'
;MITKSCPEVAICDRGYRGLKQVGDTQILIPGRPKKKDTRYQRFKARQRFRRRAATEPLIGHLKHDHRMARSYLKGAVGDAINLFMAAAAFNFRKWMRKLGGLFALLALLLFAGHSRQRLLTSAG
;
A
#
# COMPACT_ATOMS: atom_id res chain seq x y z
N MET A 1 -17.22 -3.63 17.32
CA MET A 1 -15.76 -3.34 17.45
C MET A 1 -15.03 -4.67 17.60
N ILE A 2 -14.12 -5.01 16.68
CA ILE A 2 -13.55 -6.38 16.55
C ILE A 2 -12.37 -6.62 17.52
N THR A 3 -11.86 -5.58 18.18
CA THR A 3 -10.98 -5.68 19.34
C THR A 3 -11.68 -5.03 20.52
N LYS A 4 -11.77 -5.70 21.68
CA LYS A 4 -12.33 -5.12 22.92
C LYS A 4 -11.46 -3.99 23.51
N SER A 5 -10.43 -3.56 22.79
CA SER A 5 -9.49 -2.51 23.16
C SER A 5 -9.53 -1.33 22.17
N CYS A 6 -9.50 -0.12 22.72
CA CYS A 6 -9.42 1.13 21.97
C CYS A 6 -7.97 1.33 21.49
N PRO A 7 -7.73 1.72 20.23
CA PRO A 7 -6.39 2.04 19.79
C PRO A 7 -5.88 3.30 20.51
N GLU A 8 -4.60 3.35 20.86
CA GLU A 8 -4.00 4.57 21.45
C GLU A 8 -4.06 5.76 20.48
N VAL A 9 -3.95 5.49 19.17
CA VAL A 9 -3.91 6.52 18.13
C VAL A 9 -4.80 6.16 16.96
N ALA A 10 -5.66 7.10 16.58
CA ALA A 10 -6.44 7.08 15.34
C ALA A 10 -5.93 8.17 14.37
N ILE A 11 -5.88 7.86 13.07
CA ILE A 11 -5.47 8.82 12.03
C ILE A 11 -6.70 9.22 11.25
N CYS A 12 -6.95 10.52 11.18
CA CYS A 12 -8.09 11.10 10.46
C CYS A 12 -7.63 12.01 9.32
N ASP A 13 -8.52 12.20 8.35
CA ASP A 13 -8.30 13.04 7.20
C ASP A 13 -8.49 14.53 7.55
N ARG A 14 -7.98 15.44 6.72
CA ARG A 14 -7.98 16.89 7.05
C ARG A 14 -9.38 17.47 7.29
N GLY A 15 -10.41 16.91 6.65
CA GLY A 15 -11.79 17.36 6.79
C GLY A 15 -12.46 16.94 8.09
N TYR A 16 -11.82 16.15 8.93
CA TYR A 16 -12.39 15.70 10.20
C TYR A 16 -12.57 16.89 11.18
N ARG A 17 -13.81 17.11 11.61
CA ARG A 17 -14.20 18.21 12.52
C ARG A 17 -14.54 17.75 13.95
N GLY A 18 -14.35 16.47 14.27
CA GLY A 18 -14.68 15.92 15.58
C GLY A 18 -13.64 16.22 16.66
N LEU A 19 -13.80 15.56 17.82
CA LEU A 19 -12.91 15.72 18.98
C LEU A 19 -11.49 15.26 18.65
N LYS A 20 -10.48 15.87 19.28
CA LYS A 20 -9.06 15.49 19.09
C LYS A 20 -8.65 14.28 19.96
N GLN A 21 -9.52 13.88 20.87
CA GLN A 21 -9.34 12.75 21.77
C GLN A 21 -10.71 12.16 22.06
N VAL A 22 -10.81 10.83 22.02
CA VAL A 22 -12.02 10.07 22.32
C VAL A 22 -11.64 8.96 23.29
N GLY A 23 -12.03 9.12 24.57
CA GLY A 23 -11.48 8.30 25.66
C GLY A 23 -9.96 8.40 25.70
N ASP A 24 -9.28 7.26 25.65
CA ASP A 24 -7.82 7.17 25.64
C ASP A 24 -7.22 7.28 24.22
N THR A 25 -8.05 7.36 23.18
CA THR A 25 -7.60 7.41 21.79
C THR A 25 -7.28 8.84 21.35
N GLN A 26 -6.03 9.11 20.99
CA GLN A 26 -5.63 10.36 20.36
C GLN A 26 -5.94 10.37 18.87
N ILE A 27 -6.56 11.43 18.36
CA ILE A 27 -6.86 11.61 16.94
C ILE A 27 -5.81 12.51 16.29
N LEU A 28 -5.05 11.95 15.36
CA LEU A 28 -4.04 12.63 14.58
C LEU A 28 -4.60 13.10 13.25
N ILE A 29 -4.54 14.41 13.01
CA ILE A 29 -4.97 15.06 11.77
C ILE A 29 -3.75 15.67 11.07
N PRO A 30 -3.59 15.51 9.75
CA PRO A 30 -2.45 16.06 9.03
C PRO A 30 -2.47 17.59 9.02
N GLY A 31 -1.59 18.19 9.82
CA GLY A 31 -1.40 19.64 9.93
C GLY A 31 -0.01 20.12 9.52
N ARG A 32 0.22 21.43 9.69
CA ARG A 32 1.56 22.03 9.50
C ARG A 32 2.50 21.51 10.60
N PRO A 33 3.76 21.12 10.26
CA PRO A 33 4.75 20.74 11.26
C PRO A 33 4.98 21.87 12.27
N LYS A 34 5.14 21.54 13.55
CA LYS A 34 5.45 22.54 14.58
C LYS A 34 6.94 22.90 14.49
N LYS A 35 7.28 24.16 14.82
CA LYS A 35 8.69 24.62 14.83
C LYS A 35 9.60 23.74 15.71
N LYS A 36 9.05 23.24 16.83
CA LYS A 36 9.73 22.35 17.78
C LYS A 36 9.86 20.88 17.34
N ASP A 37 9.21 20.45 16.26
CA ASP A 37 9.26 19.05 15.86
C ASP A 37 10.63 18.69 15.29
N THR A 38 11.22 17.60 15.75
CA THR A 38 12.50 17.11 15.23
C THR A 38 12.35 16.56 13.80
N ARG A 39 13.46 16.47 13.05
CA ARG A 39 13.47 15.88 11.69
C ARG A 39 12.81 14.50 11.67
N TYR A 40 13.10 13.68 12.68
CA TYR A 40 12.57 12.33 12.83
C TYR A 40 11.06 12.30 13.06
N GLN A 41 10.55 13.14 13.97
CA GLN A 41 9.11 13.25 14.24
C GLN A 41 8.34 13.68 12.98
N ARG A 42 8.87 14.65 12.23
CA ARG A 42 8.29 15.09 10.94
C ARG A 42 8.29 13.95 9.91
N PHE A 43 9.35 13.15 9.85
CA PHE A 43 9.41 11.98 8.96
C PHE A 43 8.36 10.93 9.32
N LYS A 44 8.26 10.55 10.61
CA LYS A 44 7.23 9.61 11.09
C LYS A 44 5.82 10.11 10.80
N ALA A 45 5.54 11.39 11.03
CA ALA A 45 4.25 11.99 10.70
C ALA A 45 3.95 11.87 9.19
N ARG A 46 4.90 12.25 8.32
CA ARG A 46 4.75 12.12 6.87
C ARG A 46 4.49 10.69 6.42
N GLN A 47 5.18 9.69 6.99
CA GLN A 47 4.98 8.30 6.62
C GLN A 47 3.57 7.81 7.00
N ARG A 48 3.10 8.15 8.21
CA ARG A 48 1.76 7.81 8.69
C ARG A 48 0.66 8.40 7.81
N PHE A 49 0.70 9.71 7.56
CA PHE A 49 -0.33 10.37 6.76
C PHE A 49 -0.31 9.95 5.28
N ARG A 50 0.87 9.69 4.70
CA ARG A 50 0.97 9.18 3.32
C ARG A 50 0.36 7.79 3.17
N ARG A 51 0.55 6.92 4.17
CA ARG A 51 -0.07 5.58 4.18
C ARG A 51 -1.60 5.68 4.20
N ARG A 52 -2.17 6.61 4.99
CA ARG A 52 -3.61 6.87 5.03
C ARG A 52 -4.12 7.47 3.72
N ALA A 53 -3.43 8.47 3.19
CA ALA A 53 -3.78 9.13 1.93
C ALA A 53 -3.76 8.17 0.73
N ALA A 54 -2.99 7.08 0.79
CA ALA A 54 -2.97 6.05 -0.25
C ALA A 54 -4.21 5.13 -0.22
N THR A 55 -4.99 5.11 0.87
CA THR A 55 -6.14 4.20 1.00
C THR A 55 -7.25 4.53 0.01
N GLU A 56 -7.61 5.80 -0.15
CA GLU A 56 -8.69 6.20 -1.09
C GLU A 56 -8.33 5.93 -2.55
N PRO A 57 -7.13 6.27 -3.06
CA PRO A 57 -6.70 5.87 -4.40
C PRO A 57 -6.70 4.35 -4.59
N LEU A 58 -6.27 3.57 -3.58
CA LEU A 58 -6.29 2.11 -3.67
C LEU A 58 -7.72 1.57 -3.78
N ILE A 59 -8.66 2.11 -3.01
CA ILE A 59 -10.08 1.76 -3.13
C ILE A 59 -10.62 2.14 -4.51
N GLY A 60 -10.24 3.32 -5.04
CA GLY A 60 -10.58 3.74 -6.39
C GLY A 60 -10.08 2.76 -7.46
N HIS A 61 -8.81 2.37 -7.40
CA HIS A 61 -8.24 1.35 -8.29
C HIS A 61 -8.94 0.00 -8.15
N LEU A 62 -9.28 -0.44 -6.94
CA LEU A 62 -10.06 -1.66 -6.76
C LEU A 62 -11.44 -1.57 -7.41
N LYS A 63 -12.13 -0.43 -7.27
CA LYS A 63 -13.44 -0.18 -7.88
C LYS A 63 -13.39 -0.23 -9.40
N HIS A 64 -12.44 0.48 -10.01
CA HIS A 64 -12.37 0.66 -11.45
C HIS A 64 -11.59 -0.45 -12.17
N ASP A 65 -10.36 -0.72 -11.73
CA ASP A 65 -9.43 -1.63 -12.43
C ASP A 65 -9.68 -3.10 -12.11
N HIS A 66 -10.23 -3.38 -10.91
CA HIS A 66 -10.52 -4.74 -10.44
C HIS A 66 -12.01 -5.03 -10.32
N ARG A 67 -12.86 -4.20 -10.96
CA ARG A 67 -14.33 -4.38 -11.08
C ARG A 67 -15.06 -4.54 -9.75
N MET A 68 -14.48 -4.11 -8.63
CA MET A 68 -15.11 -4.21 -7.32
C MET A 68 -16.45 -3.44 -7.27
N ALA A 69 -16.61 -2.38 -8.07
CA ALA A 69 -17.86 -1.60 -8.16
C ALA A 69 -18.99 -2.29 -8.95
N ARG A 70 -18.73 -3.41 -9.64
CA ARG A 70 -19.70 -4.13 -10.47
C ARG A 70 -19.82 -5.57 -9.97
N SER A 71 -20.70 -5.78 -9.00
CA SER A 71 -21.05 -7.11 -8.49
C SER A 71 -22.19 -7.69 -9.32
N TYR A 72 -22.00 -8.89 -9.86
CA TYR A 72 -23.05 -9.66 -10.55
C TYR A 72 -23.63 -10.77 -9.66
N LEU A 73 -23.14 -10.88 -8.42
CA LEU A 73 -23.58 -11.86 -7.44
C LEU A 73 -24.74 -11.27 -6.62
N LYS A 74 -25.66 -12.13 -6.18
CA LYS A 74 -26.89 -11.69 -5.52
C LYS A 74 -26.65 -11.34 -4.04
N GLY A 75 -27.04 -10.13 -3.65
CA GLY A 75 -27.12 -9.68 -2.26
C GLY A 75 -25.77 -9.43 -1.57
N ALA A 76 -25.82 -9.09 -0.28
CA ALA A 76 -24.65 -8.66 0.50
C ALA A 76 -23.52 -9.71 0.58
N VAL A 77 -23.88 -11.01 0.60
CA VAL A 77 -22.90 -12.10 0.57
C VAL A 77 -22.16 -12.10 -0.77
N GLY A 78 -22.88 -11.90 -1.89
CA GLY A 78 -22.29 -11.78 -3.21
C GLY A 78 -21.34 -10.59 -3.33
N ASP A 79 -21.72 -9.44 -2.79
CA ASP A 79 -20.87 -8.24 -2.76
C ASP A 79 -19.59 -8.45 -1.95
N ALA A 80 -19.68 -9.15 -0.82
CA ALA A 80 -18.51 -9.53 -0.02
C ALA A 80 -17.57 -10.46 -0.80
N ILE A 81 -18.11 -11.46 -1.49
CA ILE A 81 -17.32 -12.37 -2.34
C ILE A 81 -16.63 -11.59 -3.47
N ASN A 82 -17.34 -10.70 -4.17
CA ASN A 82 -16.76 -9.86 -5.21
C ASN A 82 -15.63 -8.97 -4.68
N LEU A 83 -15.82 -8.37 -3.50
CA LEU A 83 -14.80 -7.59 -2.80
C LEU A 83 -13.53 -8.40 -2.53
N PHE A 84 -13.66 -9.61 -1.96
CA PHE A 84 -12.51 -10.46 -1.66
C PHE A 84 -11.77 -10.90 -2.94
N MET A 85 -12.49 -11.28 -3.99
CA MET A 85 -11.89 -11.66 -5.27
C MET A 85 -11.17 -10.48 -5.95
N ALA A 86 -11.78 -9.29 -5.97
CA ALA A 86 -11.15 -8.09 -6.51
C ALA A 86 -9.85 -7.73 -5.75
N ALA A 87 -9.87 -7.83 -4.42
CA ALA A 87 -8.70 -7.62 -3.58
C ALA A 87 -7.61 -8.68 -3.82
N ALA A 88 -7.97 -9.95 -3.97
CA ALA A 88 -7.05 -11.03 -4.31
C ALA A 88 -6.38 -10.78 -5.68
N ALA A 89 -7.17 -10.45 -6.70
CA ALA A 89 -6.67 -10.13 -8.03
C ALA A 89 -5.68 -8.95 -8.02
N PHE A 90 -5.96 -7.91 -7.24
CA PHE A 90 -5.04 -6.78 -7.04
C PHE A 90 -3.69 -7.23 -6.42
N ASN A 91 -3.75 -8.07 -5.39
CA ASN A 91 -2.54 -8.61 -4.73
C ASN A 91 -1.73 -9.52 -5.67
N PHE A 92 -2.39 -10.42 -6.39
CA PHE A 92 -1.72 -11.30 -7.36
C PHE A 92 -1.03 -10.50 -8.47
N ARG A 93 -1.68 -9.46 -9.01
CA ARG A 93 -1.04 -8.58 -10.00
C ARG A 93 0.22 -7.92 -9.47
N LYS A 94 0.25 -7.54 -8.19
CA LYS A 94 1.44 -6.99 -7.54
C LYS A 94 2.55 -8.01 -7.39
N TRP A 95 2.22 -9.26 -7.03
CA TRP A 95 3.20 -10.34 -6.93
C TRP A 95 3.77 -10.74 -8.29
N MET A 96 2.93 -10.88 -9.31
CA MET A 96 3.38 -11.19 -10.68
C MET A 96 4.35 -10.14 -11.21
N ARG A 97 4.11 -8.85 -10.96
CA ARG A 97 5.05 -7.78 -11.33
C ARG A 97 6.41 -7.91 -10.64
N LYS A 98 6.43 -8.27 -9.35
CA LYS A 98 7.67 -8.50 -8.62
C LYS A 98 8.44 -9.71 -9.15
N LEU A 99 7.73 -10.81 -9.42
CA LEU A 99 8.31 -12.00 -10.02
C LEU A 99 8.90 -11.69 -11.40
N GLY A 100 8.17 -10.95 -12.25
CA GLY A 100 8.68 -10.50 -13.55
C GLY A 100 9.96 -9.67 -13.43
N GLY A 101 10.02 -8.74 -12.46
CA GLY A 101 11.24 -7.96 -12.18
C GLY A 101 12.42 -8.83 -11.71
N LEU A 102 12.14 -9.84 -10.87
CA LEU A 102 13.15 -10.80 -10.44
C LEU A 102 13.70 -11.62 -11.62
N PHE A 103 12.82 -12.14 -12.48
CA PHE A 103 13.24 -12.88 -13.68
C PHE A 103 14.06 -12.02 -14.64
N ALA A 104 13.68 -10.74 -14.84
CA ALA A 104 14.45 -9.81 -15.66
C ALA A 104 15.86 -9.56 -15.07
N LEU A 105 15.96 -9.40 -13.75
CA LEU A 105 17.25 -9.24 -13.07
C LEU A 105 18.12 -10.50 -13.22
N LEU A 106 17.55 -11.69 -13.02
CA LEU A 106 18.27 -12.95 -13.18
C LEU A 106 18.74 -13.13 -14.62
N ALA A 107 17.89 -12.86 -15.60
CA ALA A 107 18.26 -12.90 -17.01
C ALA A 107 19.43 -11.95 -17.31
N LEU A 108 19.37 -10.69 -16.84
CA LEU A 108 20.44 -9.71 -17.01
C LEU A 108 21.77 -10.21 -16.43
N LEU A 109 21.74 -10.78 -15.22
CA LEU A 109 22.94 -11.32 -14.57
C LEU A 109 23.52 -12.51 -15.34
N LEU A 110 22.66 -13.41 -15.84
CA LEU A 110 23.09 -14.55 -16.66
C LEU A 110 23.69 -14.09 -17.99
N PHE A 111 23.05 -13.14 -18.69
CA PHE A 111 23.57 -12.57 -19.93
C PHE A 111 24.91 -11.86 -19.69
N ALA A 112 25.02 -11.00 -18.68
CA ALA A 112 26.26 -10.32 -18.34
C ALA A 112 27.39 -11.29 -17.96
N GLY A 113 27.07 -12.38 -17.26
CA GLY A 113 28.01 -13.45 -16.94
C GLY A 113 28.52 -14.17 -18.19
N HIS A 114 27.62 -14.47 -19.12
CA HIS A 114 27.97 -15.11 -20.40
C HIS A 114 28.81 -14.20 -21.31
N SER A 115 28.54 -12.89 -21.32
CA SER A 115 29.35 -11.90 -22.05
C SER A 115 30.77 -11.79 -21.49
N ARG A 116 30.92 -11.83 -20.15
CA ARG A 116 32.24 -11.79 -19.49
C ARG A 116 33.08 -13.01 -19.78
N GLN A 117 32.50 -14.21 -19.73
CA GLN A 117 33.23 -15.45 -20.06
C GLN A 117 33.73 -15.43 -21.50
N ARG A 118 32.89 -14.97 -22.44
CA ARG A 118 33.23 -14.92 -23.87
C ARG A 118 34.41 -13.97 -24.19
N LEU A 119 34.49 -12.84 -23.49
CA LEU A 119 35.60 -11.87 -23.61
C LEU A 119 36.91 -12.40 -23.00
N LEU A 120 36.83 -13.19 -21.92
CA LEU A 120 38.01 -13.80 -21.29
C LEU A 120 38.57 -14.95 -22.14
N THR A 121 37.72 -15.70 -22.84
CA THR A 121 38.14 -16.79 -23.74
C THR A 121 38.63 -16.32 -25.10
N SER A 122 38.35 -15.07 -25.51
CA SER A 122 38.84 -14.50 -26.78
C SER A 122 40.13 -13.70 -26.63
N ALA A 123 40.66 -13.56 -25.42
CA ALA A 123 41.85 -12.77 -25.09
C ALA A 123 43.07 -13.64 -24.73
N GLY A 124 42.96 -14.97 -24.81
CA GLY A 124 44.05 -15.94 -24.72
C GLY A 124 44.13 -16.74 -26.01
#